data_AF-A0AAV4HJL6-F1
#
_entry.id   AF-A0AAV4HJL6-F1
#
_cell.length_a   1.000
_cell.length_b   1.000
_cell.length_c   1.000
_cell.angle_alpha   90.00
_cell.angle_beta   90.00
_cell.angle_gamma   90.00
#
_symmetry.space_group_name_H-M   'P 1'
#
loop_
_entity.id
_entity.type
_entity.pdbx_description
1 polymer ?
#
loop_
_entity_poly.entity_id
_entity_poly.type
_entity_poly.pdbx_seq_one_letter_code
_entity_poly.pdbx_strand_id
1 'polypeptide(L)'
;MMYSPRQWSISVAFLVLNSILRCNSGGHENHEKNKYYKANRWSHYTELIDREVAAIRDCSSEDCACYERVLERDLRIWQDKRGITAEHLTSAIPYGVHYQIIKHKLYRQDGCMFPARCSGVEHFLLELIKDLPDMELVINVKDWPQVPRHRDPLPVLSFSKVDHQNWDIMYPAWTFWDGGPAVWPIYPTGLGRWDLQREIIAKAAKEWPWDKKKDKAFFRGSRTSAERDPLILLSRKEEDLVDAQYTKNQAWRSEEVSLTGF
;
A
#
# COMPACT_ATOMS: atom_id res chain seq x y z
N MET A 1 56.60 14.73 58.53
CA MET A 1 56.20 13.58 59.37
C MET A 1 55.38 12.67 58.48
N MET A 2 55.77 11.42 58.17
CA MET A 2 55.77 10.22 59.05
C MET A 2 54.37 9.96 59.63
N TYR A 3 53.72 8.79 59.49
CA TYR A 3 54.22 7.44 59.17
C TYR A 3 53.23 6.60 58.32
N SER A 4 53.76 5.60 57.60
CA SER A 4 53.06 4.41 57.05
C SER A 4 52.91 3.32 58.18
N PRO A 5 52.59 2.01 57.99
CA PRO A 5 52.22 1.25 56.78
C PRO A 5 51.11 0.15 56.93
N ARG A 6 50.67 -0.42 55.79
CA ARG A 6 50.84 -1.85 55.39
C ARG A 6 49.78 -2.29 54.35
N GLN A 7 49.97 -3.29 53.48
CA GLN A 7 51.10 -3.82 52.69
C GLN A 7 50.55 -4.93 51.74
N TRP A 8 51.38 -5.46 50.84
CA TRP A 8 51.22 -6.65 49.95
C TRP A 8 50.61 -6.33 48.56
N SER A 9 51.36 -6.29 47.45
CA SER A 9 52.25 -7.32 46.79
C SER A 9 51.44 -8.36 46.00
N ILE A 10 51.81 -8.92 44.84
CA ILE A 10 52.98 -8.91 43.92
C ILE A 10 52.47 -9.53 42.58
N SER A 11 52.96 -9.32 41.34
CA SER A 11 53.72 -8.26 40.63
C SER A 11 53.66 -8.54 39.11
N VAL A 12 54.10 -7.62 38.24
CA VAL A 12 54.21 -7.83 36.77
C VAL A 12 55.66 -8.18 36.37
N ALA A 13 55.86 -9.34 35.73
CA ALA A 13 56.92 -9.62 34.74
C ALA A 13 56.86 -11.09 34.26
N PHE A 14 56.83 -11.31 32.95
CA PHE A 14 57.86 -12.09 32.22
C PHE A 14 57.54 -12.10 30.73
N LEU A 15 58.45 -11.54 29.93
CA LEU A 15 58.38 -11.47 28.47
C LEU A 15 59.69 -12.05 27.93
N VAL A 16 59.62 -12.73 26.79
CA VAL A 16 60.76 -13.24 25.98
C VAL A 16 61.61 -14.35 26.61
N LEU A 17 61.29 -15.61 26.26
CA LEU A 17 62.26 -16.61 25.78
C LEU A 17 61.55 -17.91 25.39
N ASN A 18 61.18 -18.05 24.10
CA ASN A 18 61.16 -19.32 23.36
C ASN A 18 60.81 -19.06 21.89
N SER A 19 61.78 -18.50 21.17
CA SER A 19 61.85 -18.65 19.71
C SER A 19 62.70 -19.89 19.40
N ILE A 20 62.42 -20.52 18.26
CA ILE A 20 63.13 -21.67 17.63
C ILE A 20 62.52 -23.05 17.99
N LEU A 21 62.40 -23.90 16.95
CA LEU A 21 61.90 -25.28 16.92
C LEU A 21 60.38 -25.49 17.09
N ARG A 22 59.62 -24.96 16.13
CA ARG A 22 58.77 -25.81 15.25
C ARG A 22 58.38 -25.06 13.97
N CYS A 23 59.21 -25.19 12.94
CA CYS A 23 58.68 -25.15 11.58
C CYS A 23 57.78 -26.39 11.43
N ASN A 24 56.46 -26.19 11.35
CA ASN A 24 55.60 -27.16 10.70
C ASN A 24 54.66 -26.43 9.75
N SER A 25 54.82 -26.72 8.46
CA SER A 25 54.05 -26.16 7.36
C SER A 25 52.59 -26.62 7.43
N GLY A 26 51.70 -25.74 7.88
CA GLY A 26 50.24 -25.97 7.88
C GLY A 26 49.39 -24.70 7.69
N GLY A 27 50.03 -23.55 7.43
CA GLY A 27 49.39 -22.23 7.39
C GLY A 27 48.68 -21.85 6.08
N HIS A 28 48.33 -22.80 5.22
CA HIS A 28 47.81 -22.49 3.87
C HIS A 28 46.39 -23.00 3.56
N GLU A 29 45.80 -23.91 4.34
CA GLU A 29 44.48 -24.48 3.97
C GLU A 29 43.25 -23.72 4.50
N ASN A 30 43.38 -22.90 5.55
CA ASN A 30 42.22 -22.26 6.19
C ASN A 30 41.91 -20.84 5.68
N HIS A 31 42.82 -20.20 4.94
CA HIS A 31 42.56 -18.88 4.35
C HIS A 31 41.78 -18.94 3.04
N GLU A 32 41.83 -20.06 2.32
CA GLU A 32 41.07 -20.25 1.07
C GLU A 32 39.63 -20.73 1.32
N LYS A 33 39.40 -21.57 2.34
CA LYS A 33 38.05 -22.07 2.69
C LYS A 33 37.08 -20.94 3.10
N ASN A 34 37.58 -19.83 3.64
CA ASN A 34 36.76 -18.66 3.98
C ASN A 34 36.47 -17.70 2.81
N LYS A 35 37.12 -17.85 1.63
CA LYS A 35 36.82 -16.99 0.46
C LYS A 35 35.49 -17.32 -0.23
N TYR A 36 34.89 -18.47 0.09
CA TYR A 36 33.69 -18.97 -0.58
C TYR A 36 32.58 -19.42 0.39
N TYR A 37 32.38 -18.68 1.49
CA TYR A 37 31.04 -18.65 2.09
C TYR A 37 30.11 -17.96 1.10
N LYS A 38 29.50 -18.78 0.22
CA LYS A 38 28.42 -18.36 -0.68
C LYS A 38 27.31 -17.82 0.21
N ALA A 39 27.15 -16.49 0.24
CA ALA A 39 26.14 -15.85 1.07
C ALA A 39 24.80 -16.56 0.88
N ASN A 40 24.10 -16.85 1.98
CA ASN A 40 22.81 -17.53 1.92
C ASN A 40 21.94 -16.78 0.91
N ARG A 41 21.35 -17.48 -0.07
CA ARG A 41 20.54 -16.85 -1.14
C ARG A 41 19.38 -16.00 -0.60
N TRP A 42 19.03 -16.21 0.66
CA TRP A 42 17.99 -15.52 1.39
C TRP A 42 18.48 -14.35 2.27
N SER A 43 19.79 -14.15 2.49
CA SER A 43 20.29 -13.20 3.50
C SER A 43 19.82 -11.78 3.25
N HIS A 44 19.84 -11.34 1.99
CA HIS A 44 19.29 -10.05 1.56
C HIS A 44 17.83 -9.85 1.99
N TYR A 45 16.99 -10.88 1.85
CA TYR A 45 15.57 -10.80 2.22
C TYR A 45 15.38 -10.86 3.73
N THR A 46 16.14 -11.68 4.46
CA THR A 46 16.05 -11.72 5.94
C THR A 46 16.55 -10.41 6.55
N GLU A 47 17.67 -9.85 6.07
CA GLU A 47 18.21 -8.54 6.50
C GLU A 47 17.28 -7.36 6.15
N LEU A 48 16.43 -7.51 5.14
CA LEU A 48 15.34 -6.57 4.87
C LEU A 48 14.20 -6.76 5.89
N ILE A 49 13.70 -7.98 6.06
CA ILE A 49 12.60 -8.29 6.99
C ILE A 49 12.96 -7.88 8.43
N ASP A 50 14.12 -8.28 8.94
CA ASP A 50 14.55 -8.00 10.31
C ASP A 50 14.63 -6.49 10.58
N ARG A 51 15.13 -5.73 9.61
CA ARG A 51 15.22 -4.26 9.68
C ARG A 51 13.86 -3.59 9.66
N GLU A 52 12.97 -3.97 8.73
CA GLU A 52 11.65 -3.35 8.63
C GLU A 52 10.75 -3.74 9.82
N VAL A 53 10.85 -4.98 10.32
CA VAL A 53 10.16 -5.43 11.55
C VAL A 53 10.72 -4.73 12.80
N ALA A 54 12.01 -4.43 12.85
CA ALA A 54 12.57 -3.61 13.94
C ALA A 54 12.21 -2.11 13.84
N ALA A 55 11.88 -1.62 12.64
CA ALA A 55 11.52 -0.23 12.38
C ALA A 55 10.01 0.06 12.45
N ILE A 56 9.16 -0.96 12.25
CA ILE A 56 7.71 -0.79 12.24
C ILE A 56 7.22 -0.27 13.60
N ARG A 57 6.24 0.63 13.54
CA ARG A 57 5.52 1.11 14.72
C ARG A 57 4.05 0.90 14.46
N ASP A 58 3.42 0.11 15.32
CA ASP A 58 2.01 -0.18 15.19
C ASP A 58 1.17 1.09 15.24
N CYS A 59 0.14 1.08 14.43
CA CYS A 59 -0.86 2.12 14.39
C CYS A 59 -2.02 1.74 15.32
N SER A 60 -1.89 2.09 16.60
CA SER A 60 -2.94 1.89 17.61
C SER A 60 -3.61 3.23 17.94
N SER A 61 -4.53 3.69 17.09
CA SER A 61 -5.36 4.88 17.34
C SER A 61 -6.83 4.49 17.40
N GLU A 62 -7.51 4.76 18.50
CA GLU A 62 -8.97 4.68 18.58
C GLU A 62 -9.64 5.82 17.78
N ASP A 63 -8.96 6.97 17.66
CA ASP A 63 -9.46 8.21 17.05
C ASP A 63 -9.14 8.37 15.54
N CYS A 64 -9.11 7.29 14.76
CA CYS A 64 -8.85 7.31 13.30
C CYS A 64 -7.51 7.92 12.81
N ALA A 65 -6.61 8.36 13.70
CA ALA A 65 -5.35 9.04 13.39
C ALA A 65 -4.38 8.25 12.48
N CYS A 66 -4.61 6.95 12.29
CA CYS A 66 -3.79 6.07 11.49
C CYS A 66 -3.42 6.59 10.08
N TYR A 67 -4.38 7.24 9.43
CA TYR A 67 -4.26 7.73 8.06
C TYR A 67 -4.12 9.25 7.98
N GLU A 68 -4.02 9.95 9.11
CA GLU A 68 -3.92 11.41 9.20
C GLU A 68 -2.75 11.96 8.37
N ARG A 69 -1.58 11.32 8.44
CA ARG A 69 -0.39 11.69 7.63
C ARG A 69 -0.63 11.71 6.11
N VAL A 70 -1.62 10.95 5.61
CA VAL A 70 -2.02 10.99 4.20
C VAL A 70 -2.82 12.27 3.93
N LEU A 71 -3.80 12.57 4.78
CA LEU A 71 -4.65 13.77 4.70
C LEU A 71 -3.82 15.05 4.85
N GLU A 72 -2.94 15.12 5.84
CA GLU A 72 -2.01 16.24 6.06
C GLU A 72 -1.17 16.52 4.81
N ARG A 73 -0.53 15.49 4.25
CA ARG A 73 0.30 15.62 3.05
C ARG A 73 -0.50 16.11 1.85
N ASP A 74 -1.70 15.57 1.66
CA ASP A 74 -2.58 15.89 0.54
C ASP A 74 -3.15 17.32 0.65
N LEU A 75 -3.43 17.80 1.87
CA LEU A 75 -3.93 19.15 2.14
C LEU A 75 -2.83 20.22 2.29
N ARG A 76 -1.57 19.84 2.54
CA ARG A 76 -0.46 20.78 2.78
C ARG A 76 -0.32 21.88 1.72
N ILE A 77 -0.51 21.56 0.44
CA ILE A 77 -0.43 22.55 -0.65
C ILE A 77 -1.46 23.68 -0.52
N TRP A 78 -2.61 23.41 0.13
CA TRP A 78 -3.64 24.40 0.42
C TRP A 78 -3.31 25.24 1.66
N GLN A 79 -2.57 24.67 2.63
CA GLN A 79 -1.99 25.45 3.72
C GLN A 79 -0.95 26.45 3.17
N ASP A 80 -0.04 25.98 2.31
CA ASP A 80 0.97 26.80 1.64
C ASP A 80 0.35 27.92 0.79
N LYS A 81 -0.77 27.63 0.10
CA LYS A 81 -1.56 28.60 -0.68
C LYS A 81 -2.51 29.49 0.14
N ARG A 82 -2.54 29.35 1.47
CA ARG A 82 -3.42 30.09 2.40
C ARG A 82 -4.92 29.85 2.20
N GLY A 83 -5.29 28.65 1.81
CA GLY A 83 -6.68 28.17 1.68
C GLY A 83 -7.10 27.83 0.25
N ILE A 84 -8.35 27.42 0.12
CA ILE A 84 -9.04 27.18 -1.15
C ILE A 84 -9.98 28.36 -1.39
N THR A 85 -9.97 28.93 -2.60
CA THR A 85 -10.86 30.04 -2.98
C THR A 85 -11.98 29.58 -3.91
N ALA A 86 -12.98 30.43 -4.12
CA ALA A 86 -14.10 30.16 -5.04
C ALA A 86 -13.62 29.92 -6.49
N GLU A 87 -12.56 30.58 -6.92
CA GLU A 87 -11.96 30.41 -8.25
C GLU A 87 -11.29 29.03 -8.39
N HIS A 88 -10.63 28.53 -7.34
CA HIS A 88 -10.05 27.19 -7.31
C HIS A 88 -11.15 26.11 -7.39
N LEU A 89 -12.26 26.27 -6.65
CA LEU A 89 -13.42 25.38 -6.72
C LEU A 89 -14.10 25.42 -8.10
N THR A 90 -14.37 26.61 -8.62
CA THR A 90 -14.98 26.80 -9.96
C THR A 90 -14.13 26.16 -11.05
N SER A 91 -12.81 26.28 -10.95
CA SER A 91 -11.85 25.66 -11.88
C SER A 91 -11.75 24.13 -11.69
N ALA A 92 -12.10 23.61 -10.52
CA ALA A 92 -12.12 22.18 -10.23
C ALA A 92 -13.37 21.46 -10.77
N ILE A 93 -14.54 22.11 -10.79
CA ILE A 93 -15.84 21.50 -11.18
C ILE A 93 -15.76 20.59 -12.44
N PRO A 94 -15.11 20.97 -13.56
CA PRO A 94 -15.02 20.12 -14.76
C PRO A 94 -14.35 18.75 -14.57
N TYR A 95 -13.61 18.57 -13.46
CA TYR A 95 -12.85 17.36 -13.16
C TYR A 95 -13.59 16.37 -12.26
N GLY A 96 -14.76 16.71 -11.72
CA GLY A 96 -15.50 15.82 -10.83
C GLY A 96 -17.01 16.04 -10.82
N VAL A 97 -17.63 15.57 -9.74
CA VAL A 97 -19.03 15.84 -9.40
C VAL A 97 -19.02 16.88 -8.29
N HIS A 98 -19.63 18.04 -8.53
CA HIS A 98 -19.79 19.11 -7.55
C HIS A 98 -20.86 18.74 -6.52
N TYR A 99 -20.48 18.81 -5.24
CA TYR A 99 -21.35 18.70 -4.08
C TYR A 99 -21.25 19.99 -3.25
N GLN A 100 -22.35 20.35 -2.60
CA GLN A 100 -22.39 21.42 -1.61
C GLN A 100 -23.06 20.90 -0.35
N ILE A 101 -22.51 21.23 0.81
CA ILE A 101 -23.16 21.06 2.11
C ILE A 101 -23.58 22.44 2.56
N ILE A 102 -24.88 22.65 2.78
CA ILE A 102 -25.44 23.94 3.21
C ILE A 102 -26.51 23.67 4.27
N LYS A 103 -26.27 24.12 5.50
CA LYS A 103 -27.12 23.94 6.69
C LYS A 103 -27.48 22.47 6.93
N HIS A 104 -26.45 21.62 6.98
CA HIS A 104 -26.56 20.17 7.18
C HIS A 104 -27.47 19.46 6.15
N LYS A 105 -27.48 19.95 4.91
CA LYS A 105 -28.13 19.32 3.76
C LYS A 105 -27.12 19.16 2.64
N LEU A 106 -27.09 17.96 2.06
CA LEU A 106 -26.27 17.64 0.90
C LEU A 106 -27.01 18.02 -0.38
N TYR A 107 -26.35 18.79 -1.23
CA TYR A 107 -26.76 19.12 -2.59
C TYR A 107 -25.67 18.61 -3.55
N ARG A 108 -26.07 18.30 -4.77
CA ARG A 108 -25.18 17.81 -5.83
C ARG A 108 -25.63 18.39 -7.16
N GLN A 109 -24.70 18.58 -8.09
CA GLN A 109 -25.06 18.72 -9.50
C GLN A 109 -25.91 17.53 -9.97
N ASP A 110 -26.81 17.78 -10.93
CA ASP A 110 -27.72 16.77 -11.47
C ASP A 110 -26.98 15.54 -12.02
N GLY A 111 -26.09 15.76 -12.98
CA GLY A 111 -25.35 14.69 -13.65
C GLY A 111 -24.24 14.05 -12.80
N CYS A 112 -24.33 12.74 -12.59
CA CYS A 112 -23.23 11.89 -12.14
C CYS A 112 -22.93 10.80 -13.18
N MET A 113 -21.68 10.73 -13.67
CA MET A 113 -21.24 9.79 -14.71
C MET A 113 -21.35 8.32 -14.29
N PHE A 114 -21.22 8.03 -12.99
CA PHE A 114 -21.32 6.69 -12.42
C PHE A 114 -22.25 6.70 -11.20
N PRO A 115 -23.58 6.62 -11.38
CA PRO A 115 -24.56 6.87 -10.31
C PRO A 115 -24.32 6.04 -9.04
N ALA A 116 -24.03 4.74 -9.15
CA ALA A 116 -23.73 3.89 -8.00
C ALA A 116 -22.46 4.30 -7.23
N ARG A 117 -21.47 4.90 -7.91
CA ARG A 117 -20.28 5.46 -7.25
C ARG A 117 -20.64 6.72 -6.46
N CYS A 118 -21.48 7.59 -7.02
CA CYS A 118 -22.03 8.72 -6.29
C CYS A 118 -22.84 8.25 -5.07
N SER A 119 -23.70 7.23 -5.21
CA SER A 119 -24.45 6.65 -4.08
C SER A 119 -23.53 6.09 -2.97
N GLY A 120 -22.42 5.44 -3.34
CA GLY A 120 -21.41 4.97 -2.38
C GLY A 120 -20.67 6.11 -1.65
N VAL A 121 -20.47 7.27 -2.29
CA VAL A 121 -19.92 8.48 -1.64
C VAL A 121 -20.98 9.17 -0.76
N GLU A 122 -22.19 9.32 -1.28
CA GLU A 122 -23.33 9.96 -0.62
C GLU A 122 -23.68 9.25 0.69
N HIS A 123 -23.53 7.93 0.78
CA HIS A 123 -23.70 7.17 2.02
C HIS A 123 -22.89 7.77 3.20
N PHE A 124 -21.57 7.93 3.01
CA PHE A 124 -20.67 8.46 4.05
C PHE A 124 -20.89 9.96 4.29
N LEU A 125 -21.15 10.74 3.24
CA LEU A 125 -21.45 12.17 3.40
C LEU A 125 -22.75 12.41 4.18
N LEU A 126 -23.77 11.58 3.97
CA LEU A 126 -25.07 11.66 4.66
C LEU A 126 -25.00 11.17 6.10
N GLU A 127 -24.11 10.22 6.41
CA GLU A 127 -23.83 9.79 7.79
C GLU A 127 -23.24 10.93 8.62
N LEU A 128 -22.30 11.69 8.06
CA LEU A 128 -21.60 12.80 8.72
C LEU A 128 -22.33 14.16 8.64
N ILE A 129 -23.41 14.27 7.86
CA ILE A 129 -23.97 15.56 7.40
C ILE A 129 -24.37 16.54 8.54
N LYS A 130 -24.69 16.02 9.73
CA LYS A 130 -25.09 16.81 10.90
C LYS A 130 -23.91 17.49 11.60
N ASP A 131 -22.72 16.95 11.45
CA ASP A 131 -21.50 17.42 12.11
C ASP A 131 -20.60 18.22 11.14
N LEU A 132 -20.86 18.10 9.82
CA LEU A 132 -20.14 18.84 8.78
C LEU A 132 -20.63 20.31 8.68
N PRO A 133 -19.71 21.28 8.60
CA PRO A 133 -20.05 22.68 8.32
C PRO A 133 -20.40 22.92 6.85
N ASP A 134 -20.86 24.12 6.53
CA ASP A 134 -21.11 24.53 5.15
C ASP A 134 -19.81 24.51 4.32
N MET A 135 -19.80 23.79 3.19
CA MET A 135 -18.63 23.59 2.33
C MET A 135 -19.01 23.17 0.91
N GLU A 136 -18.06 23.26 -0.02
CA GLU A 136 -18.19 22.67 -1.36
C GLU A 136 -17.07 21.65 -1.62
N LEU A 137 -17.41 20.60 -2.37
CA LEU A 137 -16.52 19.49 -2.70
C LEU A 137 -16.60 19.20 -4.20
N VAL A 138 -15.46 18.90 -4.83
CA VAL A 138 -15.42 18.36 -6.19
C VAL A 138 -14.86 16.95 -6.13
N ILE A 139 -15.72 15.96 -6.30
CA ILE A 139 -15.39 14.55 -6.11
C ILE A 139 -15.33 13.84 -7.46
N ASN A 140 -14.13 13.46 -7.88
CA ASN A 140 -13.92 12.63 -9.05
C ASN A 140 -14.31 11.18 -8.75
N VAL A 141 -15.22 10.65 -9.56
CA VAL A 141 -15.72 9.26 -9.49
C VAL A 141 -15.20 8.39 -10.64
N LYS A 142 -14.20 8.85 -11.41
CA LYS A 142 -13.50 8.07 -12.45
C LYS A 142 -12.36 7.24 -11.83
N ASP A 143 -11.83 6.29 -12.60
CA ASP A 143 -10.75 5.40 -12.16
C ASP A 143 -9.37 6.10 -12.04
N TRP A 144 -9.16 7.20 -12.77
CA TRP A 144 -7.89 7.93 -12.80
C TRP A 144 -7.99 9.30 -12.10
N PRO A 145 -6.93 9.74 -11.39
CA PRO A 145 -6.82 11.10 -10.87
C PRO A 145 -6.83 12.14 -12.00
N GLN A 146 -7.16 13.39 -11.68
CA GLN A 146 -7.48 14.43 -12.67
C GLN A 146 -6.50 15.62 -12.66
N VAL A 147 -5.77 15.84 -11.56
CA VAL A 147 -4.94 17.04 -11.36
C VAL A 147 -3.46 16.65 -11.34
N PRO A 148 -2.75 16.71 -12.47
CA PRO A 148 -1.34 16.32 -12.52
C PRO A 148 -0.42 17.42 -11.96
N ARG A 149 0.73 17.04 -11.38
CA ARG A 149 1.67 17.96 -10.70
C ARG A 149 2.37 18.97 -11.62
N HIS A 150 2.31 18.79 -12.93
CA HIS A 150 2.81 19.77 -13.91
C HIS A 150 1.83 20.93 -14.18
N ARG A 151 0.67 20.96 -13.50
CA ARG A 151 -0.31 22.05 -13.53
C ARG A 151 -0.47 22.65 -12.13
N ASP A 152 -1.14 23.81 -12.07
CA ASP A 152 -1.62 24.35 -10.81
C ASP A 152 -2.53 23.34 -10.08
N PRO A 153 -2.44 23.24 -8.75
CA PRO A 153 -3.29 22.35 -7.98
C PRO A 153 -4.75 22.86 -8.00
N LEU A 154 -5.68 21.91 -7.96
CA LEU A 154 -7.12 22.11 -7.89
C LEU A 154 -7.69 21.18 -6.80
N PRO A 155 -8.67 21.62 -6.00
CA PRO A 155 -9.21 20.86 -4.86
C PRO A 155 -10.15 19.72 -5.31
N VAL A 156 -9.62 18.78 -6.10
CA VAL A 156 -10.35 17.60 -6.59
C VAL A 156 -10.03 16.41 -5.71
N LEU A 157 -11.07 15.73 -5.23
CA LEU A 157 -10.95 14.50 -4.47
C LEU A 157 -10.98 13.30 -5.42
N SER A 158 -9.97 12.42 -5.39
CA SER A 158 -9.90 11.18 -6.20
C SER A 158 -9.51 9.99 -5.32
N PHE A 159 -10.16 8.83 -5.46
CA PHE A 159 -9.94 7.67 -4.57
C PHE A 159 -8.51 7.05 -4.66
N SER A 160 -7.78 7.35 -5.73
CA SER A 160 -6.44 6.81 -6.01
C SER A 160 -5.61 7.82 -6.80
N LYS A 161 -4.30 7.84 -6.56
CA LYS A 161 -3.32 8.69 -7.26
C LYS A 161 -1.90 8.15 -7.16
N VAL A 162 -1.00 8.70 -7.98
CA VAL A 162 0.45 8.58 -7.73
C VAL A 162 0.95 9.88 -7.10
N ASP A 163 1.41 9.82 -5.84
CA ASP A 163 1.67 11.03 -5.03
C ASP A 163 2.62 12.02 -5.71
N HIS A 164 3.71 11.55 -6.33
CA HIS A 164 4.67 12.42 -7.02
C HIS A 164 4.21 12.90 -8.41
N GLN A 165 3.04 12.47 -8.90
CA GLN A 165 2.50 12.83 -10.22
C GLN A 165 1.18 13.60 -10.15
N ASN A 166 0.45 13.55 -9.02
CA ASN A 166 -0.88 14.15 -8.87
C ASN A 166 -1.02 15.03 -7.61
N TRP A 167 -1.86 16.06 -7.73
CA TRP A 167 -2.29 16.95 -6.65
C TRP A 167 -3.60 16.51 -5.99
N ASP A 168 -4.38 15.61 -6.60
CA ASP A 168 -5.67 15.13 -6.09
C ASP A 168 -5.62 14.75 -4.60
N ILE A 169 -6.69 15.05 -3.86
CA ILE A 169 -6.82 14.69 -2.44
C ILE A 169 -7.45 13.29 -2.36
N MET A 170 -6.83 12.35 -1.64
CA MET A 170 -7.41 11.01 -1.52
C MET A 170 -8.62 10.96 -0.58
N TYR A 171 -9.61 10.16 -0.95
CA TYR A 171 -10.79 9.86 -0.13
C TYR A 171 -11.10 8.35 -0.13
N PRO A 172 -11.78 7.81 0.89
CA PRO A 172 -12.20 6.41 0.91
C PRO A 172 -13.11 6.09 -0.27
N ALA A 173 -12.72 5.11 -1.10
CA ALA A 173 -13.44 4.78 -2.31
C ALA A 173 -14.90 4.38 -2.05
N TRP A 174 -15.81 4.80 -2.92
CA TRP A 174 -17.25 4.45 -2.93
C TRP A 174 -17.52 2.96 -2.62
N THR A 175 -16.67 2.07 -3.15
CA THR A 175 -16.76 0.60 -3.02
C THR A 175 -16.67 0.06 -1.60
N PHE A 176 -16.33 0.88 -0.60
CA PHE A 176 -16.52 0.49 0.81
C PHE A 176 -18.01 0.27 1.13
N TRP A 177 -18.91 0.97 0.43
CA TRP A 177 -20.36 0.78 0.50
C TRP A 177 -20.96 0.21 -0.79
N ASP A 178 -20.75 0.85 -1.95
CA ASP A 178 -21.40 0.50 -3.22
C ASP A 178 -20.62 1.00 -4.46
N GLY A 179 -21.03 0.62 -5.67
CA GLY A 179 -20.52 1.17 -6.93
C GLY A 179 -19.15 0.66 -7.38
N GLY A 180 -18.61 -0.37 -6.72
CA GLY A 180 -17.45 -1.11 -7.20
C GLY A 180 -17.74 -1.95 -8.46
N PRO A 181 -16.73 -2.68 -8.98
CA PRO A 181 -16.89 -3.43 -10.24
C PRO A 181 -18.02 -4.47 -10.17
N ALA A 182 -18.95 -4.43 -11.12
CA ALA A 182 -20.01 -5.43 -11.27
C ALA A 182 -19.47 -6.66 -12.02
N VAL A 183 -19.15 -7.71 -11.26
CA VAL A 183 -18.55 -8.96 -11.77
C VAL A 183 -19.59 -10.06 -11.75
N TRP A 184 -20.26 -10.29 -12.88
CA TRP A 184 -21.23 -11.39 -13.00
C TRP A 184 -20.54 -12.77 -12.93
N PRO A 185 -21.08 -13.77 -12.21
CA PRO A 185 -22.30 -13.74 -11.40
C PRO A 185 -22.09 -13.36 -9.91
N ILE A 186 -20.85 -13.16 -9.46
CA ILE A 186 -20.50 -13.08 -8.03
C ILE A 186 -20.85 -11.74 -7.34
N TYR A 187 -20.80 -10.63 -8.07
CA TYR A 187 -21.16 -9.28 -7.59
C TYR A 187 -22.04 -8.59 -8.66
N PRO A 188 -23.31 -9.01 -8.83
CA PRO A 188 -24.15 -8.56 -9.93
C PRO A 188 -24.52 -7.08 -9.85
N THR A 189 -24.61 -6.52 -8.64
CA THR A 189 -24.93 -5.11 -8.36
C THR A 189 -23.69 -4.22 -8.20
N GLY A 190 -22.48 -4.77 -8.40
CA GLY A 190 -21.23 -4.11 -8.02
C GLY A 190 -20.64 -4.68 -6.73
N LEU A 191 -19.31 -4.65 -6.63
CA LEU A 191 -18.61 -4.89 -5.37
C LEU A 191 -18.90 -3.74 -4.40
N GLY A 192 -19.20 -4.06 -3.15
CA GLY A 192 -19.60 -3.12 -2.12
C GLY A 192 -19.55 -3.76 -0.73
N ARG A 193 -20.18 -3.11 0.25
CA ARG A 193 -20.45 -3.65 1.60
C ARG A 193 -19.23 -4.30 2.24
N TRP A 194 -18.19 -3.48 2.44
CA TRP A 194 -16.94 -3.91 3.06
C TRP A 194 -17.14 -4.44 4.49
N ASP A 195 -18.16 -3.95 5.19
CA ASP A 195 -18.63 -4.48 6.46
C ASP A 195 -18.95 -5.99 6.36
N LEU A 196 -19.82 -6.39 5.43
CA LEU A 196 -20.18 -7.79 5.21
C LEU A 196 -19.00 -8.59 4.62
N GLN A 197 -18.22 -7.98 3.73
CA GLN A 197 -17.09 -8.63 3.09
C GLN A 197 -16.00 -9.01 4.10
N ARG A 198 -15.78 -8.19 5.14
CA ARG A 198 -14.86 -8.53 6.25
C ARG A 198 -15.30 -9.78 7.01
N GLU A 199 -16.60 -9.95 7.26
CA GLU A 199 -17.13 -11.16 7.92
C GLU A 199 -16.93 -12.41 7.07
N ILE A 200 -17.24 -12.31 5.76
CA ILE A 200 -17.06 -13.41 4.80
C ILE A 200 -15.58 -13.82 4.72
N ILE A 201 -14.67 -12.85 4.60
CA ILE A 201 -13.22 -13.11 4.56
C ILE A 201 -12.73 -13.71 5.89
N ALA A 202 -13.16 -13.18 7.03
CA ALA A 202 -12.76 -13.68 8.35
C ALA A 202 -13.25 -15.12 8.60
N LYS A 203 -14.45 -15.47 8.12
CA LYS A 203 -14.97 -16.85 8.16
C LYS A 203 -14.14 -17.77 7.25
N ALA A 204 -13.92 -17.39 5.99
CA ALA A 204 -13.12 -18.18 5.05
C ALA A 204 -11.66 -18.38 5.54
N ALA A 205 -11.07 -17.39 6.21
CA ALA A 205 -9.74 -17.49 6.80
C ALA A 205 -9.67 -18.56 7.91
N LYS A 206 -10.74 -18.70 8.73
CA LYS A 206 -10.83 -19.76 9.76
C LYS A 206 -11.03 -21.15 9.16
N GLU A 207 -11.73 -21.25 8.03
CA GLU A 207 -11.94 -22.51 7.31
C GLU A 207 -10.68 -23.00 6.55
N TRP A 208 -9.74 -22.08 6.29
CA TRP A 208 -8.49 -22.33 5.58
C TRP A 208 -7.27 -21.80 6.37
N PRO A 209 -6.90 -22.43 7.50
CA PRO A 209 -5.68 -22.10 8.24
C PRO A 209 -4.42 -22.32 7.39
N TRP A 210 -3.28 -21.77 7.82
CA TRP A 210 -2.05 -21.68 7.01
C TRP A 210 -1.57 -23.02 6.46
N ASP A 211 -1.49 -24.04 7.32
CA ASP A 211 -1.10 -25.42 7.02
C ASP A 211 -2.03 -26.15 6.03
N LYS A 212 -3.26 -25.65 5.85
CA LYS A 212 -4.25 -26.17 4.88
C LYS A 212 -4.24 -25.40 3.55
N LYS A 213 -3.52 -24.28 3.45
CA LYS A 213 -3.38 -23.55 2.19
C LYS A 213 -2.50 -24.36 1.23
N LYS A 214 -2.73 -24.18 -0.07
CA LYS A 214 -1.86 -24.78 -1.11
C LYS A 214 -0.61 -23.91 -1.25
N ASP A 215 0.56 -24.54 -1.30
CA ASP A 215 1.85 -23.88 -1.61
C ASP A 215 1.94 -23.53 -3.11
N LYS A 216 1.02 -22.68 -3.57
CA LYS A 216 0.84 -22.28 -4.96
C LYS A 216 0.36 -20.84 -5.01
N ALA A 217 1.06 -19.98 -5.77
CA ALA A 217 0.63 -18.60 -5.94
C ALA A 217 -0.69 -18.54 -6.75
N PHE A 218 -1.58 -17.60 -6.45
CA PHE A 218 -2.91 -17.54 -7.07
C PHE A 218 -3.29 -16.13 -7.54
N PHE A 219 -3.87 -16.03 -8.74
CA PHE A 219 -4.47 -14.80 -9.25
C PHE A 219 -5.68 -15.07 -10.15
N ARG A 220 -6.75 -14.27 -9.98
CA ARG A 220 -7.89 -14.18 -10.91
C ARG A 220 -8.35 -12.73 -11.01
N GLY A 221 -8.42 -12.22 -12.23
CA GLY A 221 -8.88 -10.87 -12.55
C GLY A 221 -8.64 -10.55 -14.02
N SER A 222 -9.17 -9.45 -14.55
CA SER A 222 -8.99 -9.11 -15.97
C SER A 222 -7.68 -8.38 -16.28
N ARG A 223 -7.29 -8.31 -17.56
CA ARG A 223 -6.14 -7.54 -18.05
C ARG A 223 -6.42 -6.03 -18.06
N THR A 224 -6.33 -5.38 -16.89
CA THR A 224 -6.46 -3.91 -16.75
C THR A 224 -5.11 -3.18 -16.76
N SER A 225 -4.00 -3.91 -16.69
CA SER A 225 -2.62 -3.42 -16.87
C SER A 225 -1.78 -4.56 -17.44
N ALA A 226 -0.85 -4.25 -18.34
CA ALA A 226 0.09 -5.21 -18.92
C ALA A 226 1.13 -5.71 -17.88
N GLU A 227 1.30 -5.02 -16.75
CA GLU A 227 2.16 -5.45 -15.64
C GLU A 227 1.78 -6.82 -15.06
N ARG A 228 0.55 -7.27 -15.32
CA ARG A 228 0.03 -8.60 -14.92
C ARG A 228 0.48 -9.71 -15.86
N ASP A 229 0.85 -9.41 -17.10
CA ASP A 229 1.16 -10.40 -18.14
C ASP A 229 2.27 -11.40 -17.73
N PRO A 230 3.40 -10.98 -17.11
CA PRO A 230 4.46 -11.92 -16.72
C PRO A 230 3.99 -13.02 -15.76
N LEU A 231 3.03 -12.72 -14.86
CA LEU A 231 2.48 -13.70 -13.92
C LEU A 231 1.57 -14.72 -14.62
N ILE A 232 0.79 -14.28 -15.62
CA ILE A 232 -0.07 -15.15 -16.44
C ILE A 232 0.81 -16.06 -17.32
N LEU A 233 1.85 -15.51 -17.93
CA LEU A 233 2.80 -16.28 -18.74
C LEU A 233 3.58 -17.29 -17.90
N LEU A 234 4.00 -16.91 -16.68
CA LEU A 234 4.63 -17.83 -15.73
C LEU A 234 3.69 -18.99 -15.34
N SER A 235 2.42 -18.70 -15.05
CA SER A 235 1.44 -19.74 -14.69
C SER A 235 1.21 -20.77 -15.79
N ARG A 236 1.24 -20.38 -17.07
CA ARG A 236 1.14 -21.32 -18.20
C ARG A 236 2.38 -22.19 -18.38
N LYS A 237 3.55 -21.67 -17.99
CA LYS A 237 4.83 -22.38 -18.14
C LYS A 237 5.08 -23.34 -16.97
N GLU A 238 4.80 -22.88 -15.75
CA GLU A 238 5.10 -23.54 -14.49
C GLU A 238 3.79 -23.75 -13.72
N GLU A 239 2.89 -24.57 -14.28
CA GLU A 239 1.52 -24.73 -13.77
C GLU A 239 1.46 -25.17 -12.32
N ASP A 240 2.44 -25.92 -11.79
CA ASP A 240 2.46 -26.31 -10.37
C ASP A 240 2.81 -25.15 -9.42
N LEU A 241 3.58 -24.17 -9.89
CA LEU A 241 4.08 -23.05 -9.07
C LEU A 241 3.05 -21.91 -8.92
N VAL A 242 2.32 -21.61 -10.00
CA VAL A 242 1.40 -20.46 -10.08
C VAL A 242 0.10 -20.87 -10.77
N ASP A 243 -1.03 -20.50 -10.19
CA ASP A 243 -2.37 -20.55 -10.77
C ASP A 243 -2.90 -19.12 -11.01
N ALA A 244 -2.54 -18.53 -12.15
CA ALA A 244 -2.88 -17.16 -12.53
C ALA A 244 -3.54 -17.11 -13.91
N GLN A 245 -4.80 -16.65 -13.98
CA GLN A 245 -5.56 -16.59 -15.24
C GLN A 245 -6.34 -15.28 -15.37
N TYR A 246 -6.47 -14.81 -16.61
CA TYR A 246 -7.29 -13.64 -16.93
C TYR A 246 -8.79 -13.97 -16.97
N THR A 247 -9.60 -13.15 -16.30
CA THR A 247 -11.05 -13.11 -16.47
C THR A 247 -11.46 -12.06 -17.51
N LYS A 248 -12.67 -12.17 -18.06
CA LYS A 248 -13.25 -11.11 -18.91
C LYS A 248 -13.79 -9.96 -18.05
N ASN A 249 -13.73 -8.75 -18.58
CA ASN A 249 -14.40 -7.57 -18.03
C ASN A 249 -15.38 -6.99 -19.07
N GLN A 250 -16.17 -5.98 -18.67
CA GLN A 250 -17.19 -5.36 -19.53
C GLN A 250 -16.61 -4.61 -20.75
N ALA A 251 -15.30 -4.33 -20.75
CA ALA A 251 -14.59 -3.65 -21.84
C ALA A 251 -13.85 -4.63 -22.79
N TRP A 252 -14.08 -5.93 -22.68
CA TRP A 252 -13.46 -6.94 -23.55
C TRP A 252 -13.89 -6.75 -25.02
N ARG A 253 -12.93 -6.55 -25.91
CA ARG A 253 -13.16 -6.29 -27.35
C ARG A 253 -12.46 -7.27 -28.31
N SER A 254 -11.42 -7.98 -27.88
CA SER A 254 -10.66 -8.94 -28.69
C SER A 254 -9.88 -9.94 -27.83
N GLU A 255 -9.37 -11.02 -28.43
CA GLU A 255 -8.59 -12.07 -27.75
C GLU A 255 -7.19 -11.63 -27.31
N GLU A 256 -6.64 -10.55 -27.87
CA GLU A 256 -5.41 -9.90 -27.37
C GLU A 256 -5.55 -9.44 -25.90
N VAL A 257 -6.79 -9.17 -25.45
CA VAL A 257 -7.10 -8.81 -24.06
C VAL A 257 -6.93 -10.00 -23.10
N SER A 258 -6.98 -11.23 -23.59
CA SER A 258 -6.86 -12.46 -22.78
C SER A 258 -5.52 -13.21 -22.96
N LEU A 259 -4.62 -12.73 -23.83
CA LEU A 259 -3.41 -13.43 -24.26
C LEU A 259 -3.70 -14.89 -24.68
N THR A 260 -4.85 -15.18 -25.27
CA THR A 260 -5.34 -16.58 -25.45
C THR A 260 -4.70 -17.36 -26.60
N GLY A 261 -3.62 -16.84 -27.20
CA GLY A 261 -2.80 -17.55 -28.18
C GLY A 261 -1.55 -18.18 -27.56
N PHE A 262 -1.29 -19.42 -28.00
CA PHE A 262 -0.09 -20.28 -27.90
C PHE A 262 1.13 -19.71 -27.15
#